data_AF-A0A9N9EVJ7-F1
#
_entry.id   AF-A0A9N9EVJ7-F1
#
_cell.length_a   1.000
_cell.length_b   1.000
_cell.length_c   1.000
_cell.angle_alpha   90.00
_cell.angle_beta   90.00
_cell.angle_gamma   90.00
#
_symmetry.space_group_name_H-M   'P 1'
#
loop_
_entity.id
_entity.type
_entity.pdbx_description
1 polymer ?
#
loop_
_entity_poly.entity_id
_entity_poly.type
_entity_poly.pdbx_seq_one_letter_code
_entity_poly.pdbx_strand_id
1 'polypeptide(L)'
;MANDKIKHDTIELHDYPRKPEIEYKDPSTGTYHYTIISEGYYPSPPVLVRTQRKKNSSYRIPDNYKVVVSWAKKSKTLNITCTINYIHQCINDKMQLKPCFKIEFNNGHQTIESWRSATHAANLFAQTYNPNGKSTLSGTIVFGLQLKCVEQARDSHRQSNTLRPLETLSNSAKRSRLESNKLLIIKIG
;
A
#
# COMPACT_ATOMS: atom_id res chain seq x y z
N MET A 1 -29.01 -27.85 -15.86
CA MET A 1 -29.21 -26.38 -15.80
C MET A 1 -27.98 -25.78 -15.12
N ALA A 2 -27.09 -25.16 -15.90
CA ALA A 2 -25.88 -24.53 -15.39
C ALA A 2 -26.28 -23.20 -14.74
N ASN A 3 -26.06 -23.07 -13.44
CA ASN A 3 -26.33 -21.84 -12.71
C ASN A 3 -25.10 -20.93 -12.91
N ASP A 4 -25.14 -20.08 -13.93
CA ASP A 4 -24.12 -19.06 -14.15
C ASP A 4 -24.14 -18.11 -12.95
N LYS A 5 -23.17 -18.30 -12.05
CA LYS A 5 -22.90 -17.36 -10.97
C LYS A 5 -22.44 -16.05 -11.60
N ILE A 6 -23.35 -15.08 -11.68
CA ILE A 6 -23.01 -13.69 -11.97
C ILE A 6 -21.95 -13.26 -10.96
N LYS A 7 -20.71 -13.16 -11.44
CA LYS A 7 -19.58 -12.74 -10.63
C LYS A 7 -19.62 -11.23 -10.61
N HIS A 8 -20.18 -10.66 -9.56
CA HIS A 8 -20.08 -9.22 -9.36
C HIS A 8 -18.60 -8.86 -9.20
N ASP A 9 -18.10 -7.98 -10.05
CA ASP A 9 -16.72 -7.48 -9.99
C ASP A 9 -16.58 -6.44 -8.88
N THR A 10 -15.38 -6.34 -8.31
CA THR A 10 -15.03 -5.31 -7.33
C THR A 10 -14.95 -3.94 -8.00
N ILE A 11 -15.45 -2.90 -7.35
CA ILE A 11 -15.48 -1.52 -7.90
C ILE A 11 -14.60 -0.61 -7.03
N GLU A 12 -13.77 0.21 -7.67
CA GLU A 12 -12.90 1.20 -7.03
C GLU A 12 -13.28 2.60 -7.57
N LEU A 13 -13.79 3.48 -6.73
CA LEU A 13 -14.23 4.83 -7.07
C LEU A 13 -13.28 5.85 -6.43
N HIS A 14 -12.60 6.66 -7.24
CA HIS A 14 -11.60 7.61 -6.76
C HIS A 14 -11.35 8.76 -7.77
N ASP A 15 -10.75 9.84 -7.28
CA ASP A 15 -10.04 10.86 -8.09
C ASP A 15 -8.54 10.90 -7.68
N TYR A 16 -8.03 9.80 -7.13
CA TYR A 16 -6.62 9.67 -6.71
C TYR A 16 -5.67 9.78 -7.93
N PRO A 17 -4.53 10.52 -7.83
CA PRO A 17 -3.96 11.11 -6.62
C PRO A 17 -4.42 12.55 -6.30
N ARG A 18 -5.39 13.13 -7.02
CA ARG A 18 -5.86 14.50 -6.75
C ARG A 18 -6.60 14.60 -5.42
N LYS A 19 -7.33 13.54 -5.06
CA LYS A 19 -8.01 13.40 -3.76
C LYS A 19 -7.55 12.12 -3.07
N PRO A 20 -7.27 12.14 -1.75
CA PRO A 20 -6.79 10.96 -1.02
C PRO A 20 -7.89 9.93 -0.73
N GLU A 21 -9.16 10.28 -0.90
CA GLU A 21 -10.29 9.40 -0.61
C GLU A 21 -10.56 8.39 -1.73
N ILE A 22 -10.78 7.14 -1.33
CA ILE A 22 -11.09 6.03 -2.24
C ILE A 22 -12.23 5.22 -1.63
N GLU A 23 -13.27 4.98 -2.41
CA GLU A 23 -14.36 4.05 -2.06
C GLU A 23 -14.16 2.73 -2.80
N TYR A 24 -14.11 1.64 -2.06
CA TYR A 24 -13.92 0.29 -2.58
C TYR A 24 -15.12 -0.58 -2.24
N LYS A 25 -15.78 -1.12 -3.27
CA LYS A 25 -16.92 -2.04 -3.13
C LYS A 25 -16.47 -3.44 -3.46
N ASP A 26 -16.52 -4.31 -2.46
CA ASP A 26 -16.34 -5.73 -2.60
C ASP A 26 -17.70 -6.43 -2.41
N PRO A 27 -18.21 -7.12 -3.44
CA PRO A 27 -19.50 -7.81 -3.34
C PRO A 27 -19.58 -8.87 -2.24
N SER A 28 -18.44 -9.40 -1.80
CA SER A 28 -18.34 -10.42 -0.76
C SER A 28 -18.13 -9.85 0.64
N THR A 29 -17.52 -8.67 0.77
CA THR A 29 -17.12 -8.12 2.10
C THR A 29 -17.72 -6.76 2.42
N GLY A 30 -18.34 -6.07 1.46
CA GLY A 30 -19.03 -4.80 1.65
C GLY A 30 -18.25 -3.60 1.09
N THR A 31 -18.58 -2.41 1.60
CA THR A 31 -17.94 -1.16 1.18
C THR A 31 -16.91 -0.70 2.21
N TYR A 32 -15.75 -0.31 1.73
CA TYR A 32 -14.64 0.23 2.49
C TYR A 32 -14.32 1.64 1.99
N HIS A 33 -14.07 2.54 2.92
CA HIS A 33 -13.62 3.90 2.61
C HIS A 33 -12.19 4.06 3.10
N TYR A 34 -11.31 4.49 2.21
CA TYR A 34 -9.91 4.74 2.49
C TYR A 34 -9.60 6.21 2.36
N THR A 35 -8.69 6.69 3.20
CA THR A 35 -8.01 7.97 3.04
C THR A 35 -6.51 7.70 3.06
N ILE A 36 -5.85 7.86 1.93
CA ILE A 36 -4.40 7.68 1.82
C ILE A 36 -3.70 8.86 2.51
N ILE A 37 -2.97 8.57 3.59
CA ILE A 37 -2.19 9.58 4.33
C ILE A 37 -0.76 9.68 3.79
N SER A 38 -0.17 8.52 3.47
CA SER A 38 1.12 8.42 2.80
C SER A 38 1.07 7.24 1.83
N GLU A 39 1.37 7.49 0.56
CA GLU A 39 1.48 6.47 -0.47
C GLU A 39 2.66 5.53 -0.23
N GLY A 40 3.75 6.02 0.38
CA GLY A 40 4.97 5.24 0.51
C GLY A 40 5.62 4.86 -0.83
N TYR A 41 6.65 4.02 -0.79
CA TYR A 41 7.37 3.56 -1.99
C TYR A 41 7.63 2.05 -1.95
N TYR A 42 7.89 1.43 -3.09
CA TYR A 42 8.33 0.03 -3.12
C TYR A 42 9.84 -0.04 -2.90
N PRO A 43 10.33 -0.79 -1.90
CA PRO A 43 11.76 -1.06 -1.75
C PRO A 43 12.36 -1.72 -2.99
N SER A 44 13.68 -1.65 -3.11
CA SER A 44 14.42 -2.34 -4.17
C SER A 44 14.18 -3.85 -4.16
N PRO A 45 14.24 -4.54 -5.31
CA PRO A 45 13.87 -5.95 -5.45
C PRO A 45 14.47 -6.93 -4.43
N PRO A 46 15.73 -6.80 -3.97
CA PRO A 46 16.28 -7.73 -2.97
C PRO A 46 15.54 -7.73 -1.62
N VAL A 47 14.83 -6.63 -1.31
CA VAL A 47 14.09 -6.45 -0.05
C VAL A 47 12.58 -6.50 -0.26
N LEU A 48 12.10 -6.19 -1.47
CA LEU A 48 10.67 -6.08 -1.78
C LEU A 48 9.90 -7.36 -1.43
N VAL A 49 9.02 -7.24 -0.44
CA VAL A 49 8.08 -8.30 -0.07
C VAL A 49 6.79 -8.17 -0.88
N ARG A 50 6.14 -9.30 -1.15
CA ARG A 50 4.77 -9.33 -1.69
C ARG A 50 3.86 -10.16 -0.80
N THR A 51 2.55 -9.91 -0.87
CA THR A 51 1.56 -10.77 -0.22
C THR A 51 1.61 -12.19 -0.80
N GLN A 52 1.26 -13.18 0.01
CA GLN A 52 1.18 -14.58 -0.45
C GLN A 52 0.25 -14.72 -1.65
N ARG A 53 0.67 -15.49 -2.66
CA ARG A 53 -0.13 -15.78 -3.85
C ARG A 53 -1.30 -16.69 -3.47
N LYS A 54 -2.54 -16.20 -3.57
CA LYS A 54 -3.70 -17.04 -3.86
C LYS A 54 -4.16 -16.71 -5.26
N LYS A 55 -4.20 -17.70 -6.15
CA LYS A 55 -4.80 -17.63 -7.50
C LYS A 55 -4.53 -16.29 -8.24
N ASN A 56 -3.25 -15.97 -8.43
CA ASN A 56 -2.75 -14.85 -9.25
C ASN A 56 -2.82 -13.42 -8.70
N SER A 57 -3.32 -13.16 -7.49
CA SER A 57 -3.23 -11.83 -6.87
C SER A 57 -2.13 -11.82 -5.79
N SER A 58 -1.02 -11.14 -6.07
CA SER A 58 0.04 -10.86 -5.11
C SER A 58 0.41 -9.39 -5.18
N TYR A 59 0.24 -8.68 -4.08
CA TYR A 59 0.44 -7.24 -3.99
C TYR A 59 1.82 -6.93 -3.43
N ARG A 60 2.49 -5.92 -4.01
CA ARG A 60 3.77 -5.43 -3.50
C ARG A 60 3.54 -4.71 -2.17
N ILE A 61 4.41 -4.93 -1.20
CA ILE A 61 4.33 -4.28 0.11
C ILE A 61 5.13 -2.98 0.07
N PRO A 62 4.49 -1.80 0.16
CA PRO A 62 5.18 -0.52 0.23
C PRO A 62 5.82 -0.29 1.60
N ASP A 63 6.84 0.54 1.62
CA ASP A 63 7.47 1.12 2.80
C ASP A 63 6.97 2.55 3.03
N ASN A 64 6.99 3.04 4.27
CA ASN A 64 6.47 4.34 4.70
C ASN A 64 5.02 4.61 4.25
N TYR A 65 4.20 3.55 4.20
CA TYR A 65 2.81 3.64 3.76
C TYR A 65 1.89 3.85 4.96
N LYS A 66 0.90 4.73 4.81
CA LYS A 66 -0.10 5.02 5.85
C LYS A 66 -1.46 5.28 5.23
N VAL A 67 -2.49 4.61 5.75
CA VAL A 67 -3.88 4.73 5.29
C VAL A 67 -4.82 4.72 6.48
N VAL A 68 -5.86 5.55 6.43
CA VAL A 68 -7.03 5.39 7.29
C VAL A 68 -8.05 4.58 6.53
N VAL A 69 -8.60 3.55 7.15
CA VAL A 69 -9.69 2.75 6.58
C VAL A 69 -10.88 2.74 7.52
N SER A 70 -12.06 2.80 6.93
CA SER A 70 -13.32 2.63 7.63
C SER A 70 -14.29 1.74 6.87
N TRP A 71 -15.12 1.03 7.62
CA TRP A 71 -16.25 0.28 7.09
C TRP A 71 -17.37 0.25 8.13
N ALA A 72 -18.61 0.18 7.66
CA ALA A 72 -19.76 0.10 8.54
C ALA A 72 -19.88 -1.31 9.13
N LYS A 73 -20.00 -1.42 10.46
CA LYS A 73 -20.40 -2.65 11.13
C LYS A 73 -21.52 -2.35 12.11
N LYS A 74 -22.74 -2.84 11.82
CA LYS A 74 -23.91 -2.84 12.72
C LYS A 74 -24.08 -1.51 13.48
N SER A 75 -24.26 -0.40 12.73
CA SER A 75 -24.52 0.96 13.23
C SER A 75 -23.33 1.75 13.79
N LYS A 76 -22.11 1.20 13.84
CA LYS A 76 -20.90 1.97 14.17
C LYS A 76 -19.90 1.91 13.01
N THR A 77 -19.44 3.08 12.59
CA THR A 77 -18.30 3.22 11.69
C THR A 77 -17.03 3.12 12.53
N LEU A 78 -16.22 2.12 12.24
CA LEU A 78 -14.92 1.93 12.87
C LEU A 78 -13.86 2.54 11.95
N ASN A 79 -13.10 3.50 12.46
CA ASN A 79 -11.94 4.07 11.77
C ASN A 79 -10.66 3.51 12.40
N ILE A 80 -9.82 2.88 11.59
CA ILE A 80 -8.50 2.44 12.01
C ILE A 80 -7.43 3.01 11.07
N THR A 81 -6.25 3.23 11.63
CA THR A 81 -5.08 3.67 10.85
C THR A 81 -4.14 2.51 10.67
N CYS A 82 -3.81 2.19 9.42
CA CYS A 82 -2.87 1.14 9.07
C CYS A 82 -1.57 1.75 8.57
N THR A 83 -0.45 1.28 9.08
CA THR A 83 0.90 1.74 8.70
C THR A 83 1.78 0.55 8.33
N ILE A 84 2.61 0.71 7.30
CA ILE A 84 3.63 -0.27 6.92
C ILE A 84 4.98 0.44 6.82
N ASN A 85 5.93 -0.01 7.63
CA ASN A 85 7.32 0.43 7.61
C ASN A 85 8.25 -0.77 7.53
N TYR A 86 9.27 -0.70 6.68
CA TYR A 86 10.36 -1.66 6.67
C TYR A 86 11.37 -1.27 7.74
N ILE A 87 11.61 -2.19 8.67
CA ILE A 87 12.47 -1.95 9.82
C ILE A 87 13.52 -3.07 9.85
N HIS A 88 14.75 -2.70 10.23
CA HIS A 88 15.83 -3.67 10.42
C HIS A 88 15.51 -4.59 11.60
N GLN A 89 15.59 -5.90 11.38
CA GLN A 89 15.44 -6.93 12.39
C GLN A 89 16.64 -7.87 12.36
N CYS A 90 17.13 -8.24 13.54
CA CYS A 90 18.06 -9.34 13.69
C CYS A 90 17.29 -10.66 13.62
N ILE A 91 17.50 -11.43 12.55
CA ILE A 91 16.89 -12.75 12.36
C ILE A 91 18.04 -13.73 12.09
N ASN A 92 18.23 -14.69 12.99
CA ASN A 92 19.33 -15.66 12.94
C ASN A 92 20.70 -14.97 12.78
N ASP A 93 20.99 -14.02 13.67
CA ASP A 93 22.22 -13.20 13.70
C ASP A 93 22.49 -12.37 12.43
N LYS A 94 21.50 -12.22 11.55
CA LYS A 94 21.59 -11.40 10.33
C LYS A 94 20.60 -10.25 10.39
N MET A 95 21.11 -9.06 10.08
CA MET A 95 20.28 -7.86 9.90
C MET A 95 19.48 -8.00 8.60
N GLN A 96 18.15 -8.06 8.71
CA GLN A 96 17.24 -8.13 7.57
C GLN A 96 16.24 -6.98 7.64
N LEU A 97 16.02 -6.30 6.52
CA LEU A 97 15.00 -5.28 6.40
C LEU A 97 13.66 -5.96 6.09
N LYS A 98 12.67 -5.86 6.99
CA LYS A 98 11.36 -6.54 6.86
C LYS A 98 10.21 -5.59 7.18
N PRO A 99 9.04 -5.77 6.54
CA PRO A 99 7.87 -4.93 6.82
C PRO A 99 7.26 -5.27 8.20
N CYS A 100 6.99 -4.22 8.98
CA CYS A 100 6.09 -4.24 10.14
C CYS A 100 4.72 -3.73 9.71
N PHE A 101 3.67 -4.50 10.00
CA PHE A 101 2.28 -4.15 9.75
C PHE A 101 1.65 -3.67 11.04
N LYS A 102 1.36 -2.37 11.13
CA LYS A 102 0.81 -1.73 12.32
C LYS A 102 -0.63 -1.28 12.10
N ILE A 103 -1.49 -1.51 13.09
CA ILE A 103 -2.88 -1.06 13.14
C ILE A 103 -3.09 -0.26 14.43
N GLU A 104 -3.48 1.00 14.28
CA GLU A 104 -3.86 1.90 15.37
C GLU A 104 -5.38 2.09 15.36
N PHE A 105 -6.01 1.99 16.53
CA PHE A 105 -7.46 2.11 16.68
C PHE A 105 -7.80 2.75 18.03
N ASN A 106 -9.09 3.04 18.26
CA ASN A 106 -9.54 3.83 19.42
C ASN A 106 -8.80 5.17 19.51
N ASN A 107 -8.82 5.93 18.41
CA ASN A 107 -8.14 7.23 18.27
C ASN A 107 -6.63 7.17 18.58
N GLY A 108 -5.99 6.04 18.27
CA GLY A 108 -4.55 5.85 18.47
C GLY A 108 -4.15 5.35 19.86
N HIS A 109 -5.11 5.15 20.77
CA HIS A 109 -4.82 4.68 22.12
C HIS A 109 -4.42 3.20 22.17
N GLN A 110 -4.79 2.43 21.15
CA GLN A 110 -4.46 1.01 21.04
C GLN A 110 -3.74 0.74 19.72
N THR A 111 -2.74 -0.13 19.81
CA THR A 111 -1.85 -0.48 18.71
C THR A 111 -1.67 -1.99 18.64
N ILE A 112 -1.70 -2.54 17.42
CA ILE A 112 -1.34 -3.91 17.11
C ILE A 112 -0.27 -3.90 16.04
N GLU A 113 0.74 -4.74 16.22
CA GLU A 113 1.83 -4.89 15.27
C GLU A 113 1.96 -6.36 14.85
N SER A 114 2.33 -6.58 13.60
CA SER A 114 2.73 -7.89 13.10
C SER A 114 3.92 -7.79 12.19
N TRP A 115 4.90 -8.65 12.44
CA TRP A 115 6.05 -8.88 11.57
C TRP A 115 5.83 -10.04 10.59
N ARG A 116 4.66 -10.69 10.65
CA ARG A 116 4.36 -11.92 9.90
C ARG A 116 3.65 -11.62 8.59
N SER A 117 2.56 -10.86 8.63
CA SER A 117 1.82 -10.40 7.45
C SER A 117 0.72 -9.41 7.82
N ALA A 118 0.25 -8.64 6.84
CA ALA A 118 -0.96 -7.81 6.96
C ALA A 118 -2.18 -8.59 7.49
N THR A 119 -2.38 -9.83 7.01
CA THR A 119 -3.52 -10.67 7.44
C THR A 119 -3.38 -11.12 8.89
N HIS A 120 -2.15 -11.38 9.36
CA HIS A 120 -1.93 -11.67 10.77
C HIS A 120 -2.25 -10.45 11.64
N ALA A 121 -1.78 -9.26 11.26
CA ALA A 121 -2.13 -8.02 11.96
C ALA A 121 -3.65 -7.78 12.01
N ALA A 122 -4.33 -7.93 10.88
CA ALA A 122 -5.77 -7.74 10.77
C ALA A 122 -6.58 -8.73 11.63
N ASN A 123 -6.13 -9.99 11.72
CA ASN A 123 -6.79 -10.99 12.56
C ASN A 123 -6.52 -10.77 14.06
N LEU A 124 -5.31 -10.35 14.44
CA LEU A 124 -5.04 -9.91 15.82
C LEU A 124 -5.97 -8.75 16.18
N PHE A 125 -6.11 -7.77 15.29
CA PHE A 125 -7.05 -6.67 15.47
C PHE A 125 -8.49 -7.13 15.64
N ALA A 126 -8.97 -8.04 14.79
CA ALA A 126 -10.32 -8.58 14.91
C ALA A 126 -10.56 -9.26 16.26
N GLN A 127 -9.58 -10.03 16.75
CA GLN A 127 -9.64 -10.72 18.04
C GLN A 127 -9.60 -9.75 19.22
N THR A 128 -8.75 -8.72 19.18
CA THR A 128 -8.69 -7.71 20.25
C THR A 128 -9.95 -6.85 20.28
N TYR A 129 -10.46 -6.43 19.13
CA TYR A 129 -11.64 -5.57 19.03
C TYR A 129 -12.94 -6.32 19.36
N ASN A 130 -13.02 -7.61 19.04
CA ASN A 130 -14.15 -8.46 19.39
C ASN A 130 -13.69 -9.89 19.71
N PRO A 131 -13.29 -10.17 20.96
CA PRO A 131 -12.74 -11.48 21.37
C PRO A 131 -13.69 -12.65 21.14
N ASN A 132 -15.00 -12.41 21.23
CA ASN A 132 -16.03 -13.44 21.00
C ASN A 132 -16.39 -13.60 19.52
N GLY A 133 -15.82 -12.76 18.64
CA GLY A 133 -16.06 -12.79 17.21
C GLY A 133 -15.28 -13.90 16.50
N LYS A 134 -15.94 -14.63 15.62
CA LYS A 134 -15.31 -15.65 14.75
C LYS A 134 -14.87 -15.10 13.38
N SER A 135 -15.05 -13.80 13.15
CA SER A 135 -14.76 -13.17 11.85
C SER A 135 -13.26 -13.01 11.64
N THR A 136 -12.76 -13.46 10.49
CA THR A 136 -11.42 -13.13 10.00
C THR A 136 -11.47 -11.89 9.13
N LEU A 137 -10.40 -11.09 9.15
CA LEU A 137 -10.25 -9.92 8.30
C LEU A 137 -9.18 -10.18 7.24
N SER A 138 -9.45 -9.75 6.01
CA SER A 138 -8.45 -9.78 4.95
C SER A 138 -7.46 -8.66 5.16
N GLY A 139 -6.19 -9.01 5.40
CA GLY A 139 -5.12 -8.02 5.57
C GLY A 139 -4.91 -7.16 4.33
N THR A 140 -5.15 -7.69 3.13
CA THR A 140 -5.03 -6.89 1.91
C THR A 140 -6.07 -5.77 1.92
N ILE A 141 -7.33 -6.11 2.22
CA ILE A 141 -8.44 -5.16 2.31
C ILE A 141 -8.21 -4.16 3.43
N VAL A 142 -7.86 -4.61 4.64
CA VAL A 142 -7.63 -3.72 5.79
C VAL A 142 -6.53 -2.69 5.49
N PHE A 143 -5.44 -3.11 4.84
CA PHE A 143 -4.35 -2.20 4.49
C PHE A 143 -4.55 -1.50 3.12
N GLY A 144 -5.63 -1.75 2.39
CA GLY A 144 -5.85 -1.18 1.06
C GLY A 144 -4.80 -1.59 0.02
N LEU A 145 -4.15 -2.76 0.18
CA LEU A 145 -3.07 -3.20 -0.71
C LEU A 145 -3.55 -3.59 -2.12
N GLN A 146 -4.85 -3.84 -2.27
CA GLN A 146 -5.49 -4.16 -3.55
C GLN A 146 -5.86 -2.93 -4.39
N LEU A 147 -5.75 -1.72 -3.83
CA LEU A 147 -6.16 -0.48 -4.49
C LEU A 147 -5.24 -0.20 -5.69
N LYS A 148 -5.80 -0.35 -6.89
CA LYS A 148 -5.03 -0.25 -8.14
C LYS A 148 -4.59 1.18 -8.40
N CYS A 149 -5.41 2.18 -8.06
CA CYS A 149 -5.06 3.57 -8.28
C CYS A 149 -3.81 4.00 -7.49
N VAL A 150 -3.67 3.50 -6.26
CA VAL A 150 -2.53 3.78 -5.39
C VAL A 150 -1.27 3.06 -5.91
N GLU A 151 -1.40 1.83 -6.41
CA GLU A 151 -0.29 1.13 -7.08
C GLU A 151 0.21 1.90 -8.32
N GLN A 152 -0.72 2.34 -9.17
CA GLN A 152 -0.39 3.07 -10.41
C GLN A 152 0.25 4.43 -10.15
N ALA A 153 -0.25 5.19 -9.17
CA ALA A 153 0.34 6.47 -8.78
C ALA A 153 1.78 6.29 -8.27
N ARG A 154 2.01 5.29 -7.42
CA ARG A 154 3.34 4.95 -6.89
C ARG A 154 4.33 4.58 -7.99
N ASP A 155 3.90 3.77 -8.95
CA ASP A 155 4.74 3.41 -10.09
C ASP A 155 5.01 4.61 -11.00
N SER A 156 4.02 5.49 -11.19
CA SER A 156 4.16 6.72 -11.99
C SER A 156 5.17 7.68 -11.37
N HIS A 157 5.13 7.88 -10.05
CA HIS A 157 6.12 8.67 -9.32
C HIS A 157 7.53 8.07 -9.45
N ARG A 158 7.67 6.75 -9.31
CA ARG A 158 8.95 6.07 -9.52
C ARG A 158 9.49 6.28 -10.95
N GLN A 159 8.64 6.18 -11.96
CA GLN A 159 9.03 6.41 -13.35
C GLN A 159 9.45 7.87 -13.59
N SER A 160 8.73 8.84 -13.01
CA SER A 160 9.09 10.26 -13.13
C SER A 160 10.45 10.59 -12.50
N ASN A 161 10.80 9.90 -11.40
CA ASN A 161 12.08 10.04 -10.72
C ASN A 161 13.22 9.25 -11.41
N THR A 162 12.88 8.34 -12.33
CA THR A 162 13.87 7.62 -13.12
C THR A 162 14.19 8.46 -14.35
N LEU A 163 15.34 9.14 -14.33
CA LEU A 163 15.80 9.91 -15.47
C LEU A 163 15.82 9.02 -16.71
N ARG A 164 15.07 9.41 -17.75
CA ARG A 164 15.10 8.72 -19.03
C ARG A 164 16.55 8.66 -19.55
N PRO A 165 16.98 7.51 -20.13
CA PRO A 165 18.28 7.43 -20.80
C PRO A 165 18.43 8.55 -21.82
N LEU A 166 19.61 9.16 -21.89
CA LEU A 166 19.88 10.29 -22.78
C LEU A 166 19.42 9.99 -24.21
N GLU A 167 19.64 8.76 -24.69
CA GLU A 167 19.30 8.28 -26.02
C GLU A 167 17.81 8.41 -26.37
N THR A 168 16.94 8.19 -25.37
CA THR A 168 15.47 8.24 -25.51
C THR A 168 14.88 9.65 -25.40
N LEU A 169 15.71 10.66 -25.14
CA LEU A 169 15.30 12.06 -25.08
C LEU A 169 15.26 12.68 -26.49
N SER A 170 14.38 13.65 -26.68
CA SER A 170 14.40 14.52 -27.85
C SER A 170 15.72 15.32 -27.89
N ASN A 171 16.13 15.76 -29.09
CA ASN A 171 17.37 16.53 -29.26
C ASN A 171 17.38 17.83 -28.43
N SER A 172 16.22 18.46 -28.21
CA SER A 172 16.07 19.63 -27.34
C SER A 172 16.29 19.29 -25.87
N ALA A 173 15.71 18.19 -25.38
CA ALA A 173 15.91 17.73 -24.00
C ALA A 173 17.35 17.24 -23.74
N LYS A 174 17.99 16.62 -24.74
CA LYS A 174 19.43 16.25 -24.68
C LYS A 174 20.32 17.47 -24.47
N ARG A 175 20.12 18.53 -25.28
CA ARG A 175 20.91 19.77 -25.19
C ARG A 175 20.72 20.49 -23.85
N SER A 176 19.47 20.62 -23.38
CA SER A 176 19.18 21.23 -22.09
C SER A 176 19.89 20.51 -20.93
N ARG A 177 19.91 19.17 -20.94
CA ARG A 177 20.56 18.38 -19.90
C ARG A 177 22.09 18.45 -19.94
N LEU A 178 22.68 18.51 -21.14
CA LEU A 178 24.11 18.72 -21.33
C LEU A 178 24.56 20.10 -20.81
N GLU A 179 23.78 21.15 -21.09
CA GLU A 179 24.06 22.50 -20.60
C GLU A 179 23.93 22.62 -19.07
N SER A 180 22.90 22.00 -18.47
CA SER A 180 22.78 21.92 -17.01
C SER A 180 23.96 21.19 -16.35
N ASN A 181 24.47 20.13 -16.99
CA ASN A 181 25.64 19.40 -16.49
C ASN A 181 26.94 20.21 -16.62
N LYS A 182 27.11 20.99 -17.71
CA LYS A 182 28.26 21.91 -17.86
C LYS A 182 28.28 22.98 -16.76
N LEU A 183 27.11 23.57 -16.47
CA LEU A 183 26.95 24.56 -15.39
C LEU A 183 27.26 23.98 -14.01
N LEU A 184 26.99 22.68 -13.80
CA LEU A 184 27.32 21.99 -12.56
C LEU A 184 28.83 21.78 -12.40
N ILE A 185 29.55 21.44 -13.48
CA ILE A 185 31.00 21.24 -13.44
C ILE A 185 31.74 22.56 -13.14
N ILE A 186 31.26 23.70 -13.66
CA ILE A 186 31.87 25.01 -13.44
C ILE A 186 31.67 25.51 -12.00
N LYS A 187 30.66 25.01 -11.27
CA LYS A 187 30.36 25.44 -9.89
C LYS A 187 31.17 24.73 -8.81
N ILE A 188 31.94 23.70 -9.16
CA ILE A 188 32.72 22.88 -8.23
C ILE A 188 34.24 23.09 -8.46
N GLY A 189 34.60 24.01 -9.37
CA GLY A 189 35.97 24.40 -9.68
C GLY A 189 36.33 25.75 -9.08
#